data_AF-S9WFX9-F1
#
_entry.id   AF-S9WFX9-F1
#
_cell.length_a   1.000
_cell.length_b   1.000
_cell.length_c   1.000
_cell.angle_alpha   90.00
_cell.angle_beta   90.00
_cell.angle_gamma   90.00
#
_symmetry.space_group_name_H-M   'P 1'
#
loop_
_entity.id
_entity.type
_entity.pdbx_description
1 polymer ?
#
loop_
_entity_poly.entity_id
_entity_poly.type
_entity_poly.pdbx_seq_one_letter_code
_entity_poly.pdbx_strand_id
1 'polypeptide(L)'
;MLMTQGRVAYHGTSSNALDYFESIGFRCPDKYTPTDYFMTLLQDYVTSKVLIKRWRVYLKKGGQRTPHTPVVRLAPSKDESVAAKYLEGYIRKFGSSSLVQFTELTKRCVVEMTRDRLYIFSHAVQSLFFAIVVGLIFREHA
;
A
#
# COMPACT_ATOMS: atom_id res chain seq x y z
N MET A 1 -10.32 -9.22 5.24
CA MET A 1 -10.35 -9.89 3.92
C MET A 1 -9.04 -10.64 3.76
N LEU A 2 -9.08 -11.89 3.29
CA LEU A 2 -7.90 -12.72 3.02
C LEU A 2 -7.84 -13.04 1.53
N MET A 3 -6.69 -12.77 0.91
CA MET A 3 -6.45 -12.97 -0.52
C MET A 3 -5.15 -13.73 -0.74
N THR A 4 -5.14 -14.56 -1.77
CA THR A 4 -3.94 -15.27 -2.24
C THR A 4 -4.03 -15.45 -3.75
N GLN A 5 -2.90 -15.35 -4.45
CA GLN A 5 -2.82 -15.45 -5.92
C GLN A 5 -3.81 -14.51 -6.66
N GLY A 6 -4.02 -13.30 -6.13
CA GLY A 6 -4.95 -12.31 -6.69
C GLY A 6 -6.43 -12.72 -6.59
N ARG A 7 -6.77 -13.73 -5.80
CA ARG A 7 -8.15 -14.21 -5.59
C ARG A 7 -8.50 -14.17 -4.11
N VAL A 8 -9.78 -13.93 -3.83
CA VAL A 8 -10.29 -13.93 -2.46
C VAL A 8 -10.40 -15.37 -1.96
N ALA A 9 -9.74 -15.66 -0.84
CA ALA A 9 -9.81 -16.94 -0.15
C ALA A 9 -10.80 -16.90 1.02
N TYR A 10 -10.99 -15.74 1.64
CA TYR A 10 -12.04 -15.51 2.64
C TYR A 10 -12.38 -14.02 2.74
N HIS A 11 -13.65 -13.72 2.97
CA HIS A 11 -14.07 -12.35 3.27
C HIS A 11 -15.25 -12.33 4.23
N GLY A 12 -15.01 -11.75 5.40
CA GLY A 12 -15.97 -11.65 6.49
C GLY A 12 -15.32 -10.99 7.71
N THR A 13 -16.01 -11.02 8.85
CA THR A 13 -15.47 -10.60 10.14
C THR A 13 -14.38 -11.57 10.62
N SER A 14 -13.48 -11.10 11.47
CA SER A 14 -12.44 -11.96 12.06
C SER A 14 -13.05 -13.06 12.93
N SER A 15 -14.15 -12.77 13.64
CA SER A 15 -14.88 -13.73 14.48
C SER A 15 -15.34 -14.95 13.67
N ASN A 16 -15.93 -14.72 12.49
CA ASN A 16 -16.50 -15.78 11.67
C ASN A 16 -15.46 -16.47 10.77
N ALA A 17 -14.22 -15.97 10.77
CA ALA A 17 -13.16 -16.56 9.99
C ALA A 17 -12.80 -17.93 10.54
N LEU A 18 -12.65 -18.03 11.87
CA LEU A 18 -12.28 -19.27 12.54
C LEU A 18 -13.32 -20.37 12.29
N ASP A 19 -14.61 -20.07 12.51
CA ASP A 19 -15.72 -20.99 12.22
C ASP A 19 -15.75 -21.43 10.76
N TYR A 20 -15.47 -20.51 9.82
CA TYR A 20 -15.42 -20.84 8.40
C TYR A 20 -14.27 -21.81 8.10
N PHE A 21 -13.04 -21.49 8.53
CA PHE A 21 -11.87 -22.34 8.29
C PHE A 21 -12.03 -23.71 8.96
N GLU A 22 -12.64 -23.78 10.14
CA GLU A 22 -13.01 -25.05 10.78
C GLU A 22 -14.06 -25.83 9.97
N SER A 23 -15.09 -25.16 9.43
CA SER A 23 -16.13 -25.82 8.60
C SER A 23 -15.57 -26.45 7.32
N ILE A 24 -14.45 -25.93 6.82
CA ILE A 24 -13.72 -26.50 5.68
C ILE A 24 -12.57 -27.42 6.11
N GLY A 25 -12.48 -27.80 7.38
CA GLY A 25 -11.51 -28.79 7.88
C GLY A 25 -10.12 -28.25 8.19
N PHE A 26 -9.95 -26.93 8.25
CA PHE A 26 -8.70 -26.27 8.65
C PHE A 26 -8.85 -25.72 10.06
N ARG A 27 -8.67 -26.58 11.07
CA ARG A 27 -8.70 -26.18 12.48
C ARG A 27 -7.40 -25.48 12.88
N CYS A 28 -7.49 -24.39 13.63
CA CYS A 28 -6.32 -23.69 14.16
C CYS A 28 -5.69 -24.51 15.29
N PRO A 29 -4.37 -24.77 15.27
CA PRO A 29 -3.66 -25.39 16.41
C PRO A 29 -3.57 -24.43 17.61
N ASP A 30 -3.57 -24.96 18.84
CA ASP A 30 -3.54 -24.17 20.08
C ASP A 30 -2.28 -23.31 20.26
N LYS A 31 -1.18 -23.68 19.59
CA LYS A 31 0.10 -22.98 19.66
C LYS A 31 0.20 -21.77 18.73
N TYR A 32 -0.74 -21.60 17.80
CA TYR A 32 -0.70 -20.55 16.79
C TYR A 32 -1.80 -19.53 17.03
N THR A 33 -1.52 -18.27 16.72
CA THR A 33 -2.60 -17.29 16.59
C THR A 33 -3.40 -17.60 15.31
N PRO A 34 -4.74 -17.39 15.31
CA PRO A 34 -5.55 -17.63 14.12
C PRO A 34 -5.05 -16.88 12.89
N THR A 35 -4.56 -15.65 13.07
CA THR A 35 -4.03 -14.83 11.99
C THR A 35 -2.78 -15.43 11.35
N ASP A 36 -1.82 -15.87 12.16
CA ASP A 36 -0.60 -16.50 11.66
C ASP A 36 -0.91 -17.80 10.94
N TYR A 37 -1.81 -18.62 11.51
CA TYR A 37 -2.25 -19.86 10.89
C TYR A 37 -2.88 -19.62 9.51
N PHE A 38 -3.80 -18.65 9.38
CA PHE A 38 -4.38 -18.31 8.08
C PHE A 38 -3.32 -17.85 7.08
N MET A 39 -2.33 -17.07 7.51
CA MET A 39 -1.24 -16.63 6.62
C MET A 39 -0.40 -17.81 6.14
N THR A 40 -0.08 -18.77 7.01
CA THR A 40 0.64 -20.00 6.61
C THR A 40 -0.16 -20.80 5.57
N LEU A 41 -1.48 -20.96 5.77
CA LEU A 41 -2.35 -21.66 4.80
C LEU A 41 -2.44 -20.94 3.45
N LEU A 42 -2.40 -19.61 3.44
CA LEU A 42 -2.49 -18.79 2.23
C LEU A 42 -1.17 -18.73 1.45
N GLN A 43 -0.04 -18.87 2.13
CA GLN A 43 1.30 -18.92 1.55
C GLN A 43 1.55 -20.26 0.85
N ASP A 44 1.03 -21.37 1.39
CA ASP A 44 1.15 -22.67 0.72
C ASP A 44 0.38 -22.70 -0.61
N TYR A 45 1.07 -23.05 -1.69
CA TYR A 45 0.53 -23.04 -3.06
C TYR A 45 -0.59 -24.07 -3.24
N VAL A 46 -0.47 -25.24 -2.62
CA VAL A 46 -1.46 -26.33 -2.78
C VAL A 46 -2.71 -25.99 -1.99
N THR A 47 -2.54 -25.61 -0.72
CA THR A 47 -3.65 -25.26 0.18
C THR A 47 -4.39 -24.01 -0.27
N SER A 48 -3.68 -22.96 -0.71
CA SER A 48 -4.30 -21.73 -1.23
C SER A 48 -5.27 -21.98 -2.40
N LYS A 49 -4.94 -22.88 -3.33
CA LYS A 49 -5.85 -23.27 -4.42
C LYS A 49 -7.13 -23.93 -3.90
N VAL A 50 -7.01 -24.79 -2.90
CA VAL A 50 -8.16 -25.47 -2.27
C VAL A 50 -9.05 -24.44 -1.58
N LEU A 51 -8.45 -23.50 -0.83
CA LEU A 51 -9.16 -22.43 -0.14
C LEU A 51 -9.97 -21.56 -1.11
N ILE A 52 -9.35 -21.09 -2.21
CA ILE A 52 -10.03 -20.31 -3.24
C ILE A 52 -11.22 -21.09 -3.83
N LYS A 53 -11.02 -22.38 -4.13
CA LYS A 53 -12.07 -23.23 -4.70
C LYS A 53 -13.24 -23.41 -3.72
N ARG A 54 -12.95 -23.70 -2.45
CA ARG A 54 -13.97 -23.88 -1.40
C ARG A 54 -14.72 -22.59 -1.12
N TRP A 55 -14.03 -21.45 -1.07
CA TRP A 55 -14.66 -20.14 -0.92
C TRP A 55 -15.63 -19.82 -2.06
N ARG A 56 -15.22 -20.10 -3.30
CA ARG A 56 -16.10 -19.92 -4.47
C ARG A 56 -17.36 -20.80 -4.39
N VAL A 57 -17.22 -22.05 -3.95
CA VAL A 57 -18.37 -22.96 -3.76
C VAL A 57 -19.27 -22.47 -2.63
N TYR A 58 -18.69 -22.05 -1.51
CA TYR A 58 -19.43 -21.48 -0.38
C TYR A 58 -20.29 -20.29 -0.80
N LEU A 59 -19.74 -19.37 -1.60
CA LEU A 59 -20.47 -18.23 -2.15
C LEU A 59 -21.60 -18.64 -3.12
N LYS A 60 -21.45 -19.74 -3.87
CA LYS A 60 -22.50 -20.25 -4.77
C LYS A 60 -23.64 -20.91 -4.00
N LYS A 61 -23.35 -21.56 -2.87
CA LYS A 61 -24.33 -22.28 -2.03
C LYS A 61 -25.17 -21.35 -1.14
N GLY A 62 -25.08 -20.03 -1.31
CA GLY A 62 -25.82 -19.08 -0.49
C GLY A 62 -25.16 -18.78 0.86
N GLY A 63 -23.85 -19.04 1.01
CA GLY A 63 -23.10 -18.65 2.19
C GLY A 63 -23.28 -17.16 2.50
N GLN A 64 -23.43 -16.81 3.78
CA GLN A 64 -23.66 -15.45 4.24
C GLN A 64 -22.56 -14.52 3.70
N ARG A 65 -22.92 -13.66 2.75
CA ARG A 65 -22.14 -12.47 2.43
C ARG A 65 -22.38 -11.50 3.57
N THR A 66 -21.38 -11.33 4.44
CA THR A 66 -21.39 -10.29 5.46
C THR A 66 -21.73 -8.91 4.88
N PRO A 67 -22.28 -7.97 5.67
CA PRO A 67 -22.59 -6.61 5.21
C PRO A 67 -21.39 -5.84 4.65
N HIS A 68 -20.16 -6.27 4.96
CA HIS A 68 -18.90 -5.73 4.44
C HIS A 68 -18.41 -6.44 3.15
N THR A 69 -19.14 -7.46 2.69
CA THR A 69 -19.05 -8.11 1.36
C THR A 69 -20.24 -7.80 0.46
N PRO A 70 -20.78 -6.56 0.37
CA PRO A 70 -21.55 -6.28 -0.82
C PRO A 70 -20.55 -6.47 -1.96
N VAL A 71 -20.91 -7.29 -2.94
CA VAL A 71 -20.30 -7.15 -4.26
C VAL A 71 -20.49 -5.68 -4.55
N VAL A 72 -19.42 -4.88 -4.52
CA VAL A 72 -19.45 -3.52 -5.03
C VAL A 72 -19.83 -3.75 -6.48
N ARG A 73 -21.13 -3.66 -6.76
CA ARG A 73 -21.63 -3.70 -8.12
C ARG A 73 -20.84 -2.58 -8.75
N LEU A 74 -20.08 -2.90 -9.80
CA LEU A 74 -19.54 -1.83 -10.62
C LEU A 74 -20.76 -1.03 -11.04
N ALA A 75 -20.90 0.17 -10.49
CA ALA A 75 -22.00 1.03 -10.83
C ALA A 75 -21.88 1.27 -12.35
N PRO A 76 -22.97 1.17 -13.10
CA PRO A 76 -22.93 1.34 -14.55
C PRO A 76 -22.46 2.75 -14.94
N SER A 77 -22.60 3.73 -14.03
CA SER A 77 -22.11 5.09 -14.19
C SER A 77 -21.38 5.61 -12.93
N LYS A 78 -20.51 6.60 -13.13
CA LYS A 78 -19.75 7.28 -12.07
C LYS A 78 -20.68 7.96 -11.05
N ASP A 79 -21.85 8.44 -11.49
CA ASP A 79 -22.81 9.19 -10.66
C ASP A 79 -23.62 8.30 -9.72
N GLU A 80 -23.79 7.03 -10.06
CA GLU A 80 -24.44 6.02 -9.20
C GLU A 80 -23.47 5.37 -8.19
N SER A 81 -22.16 5.49 -8.44
CA SER A 81 -21.16 4.92 -7.53
C SER A 81 -21.03 5.76 -6.26
N VAL A 82 -21.55 5.20 -5.16
CA VAL A 82 -21.36 5.73 -3.80
C VAL A 82 -19.87 5.95 -3.51
N ALA A 83 -19.01 5.01 -3.92
CA ALA A 83 -17.57 5.12 -3.75
C ALA A 83 -16.95 6.27 -4.55
N ALA A 84 -17.42 6.53 -5.77
CA ALA A 84 -16.94 7.65 -6.58
C ALA A 84 -17.33 9.00 -5.97
N LYS A 85 -18.56 9.13 -5.45
CA LYS A 85 -19.02 10.33 -4.73
C LYS A 85 -18.21 10.59 -3.46
N TYR A 86 -17.94 9.55 -2.67
CA TYR A 86 -17.05 9.67 -1.51
C TYR A 86 -15.64 10.10 -1.95
N LEU A 87 -15.08 9.44 -2.96
CA LEU A 87 -13.74 9.76 -3.46
C LEU A 87 -13.66 11.20 -3.98
N GLU A 88 -14.66 11.68 -4.70
CA GLU A 88 -14.74 13.05 -5.18
C GLU A 88 -14.84 14.05 -4.02
N GLY A 89 -15.64 13.75 -3.00
CA GLY A 89 -15.67 14.54 -1.76
C GLY A 89 -14.31 14.61 -1.07
N TYR A 90 -13.57 13.50 -1.02
CA TYR A 90 -12.20 13.45 -0.52
C TYR A 90 -11.23 14.26 -1.40
N ILE A 91 -11.27 14.08 -2.72
CA ILE A 91 -10.42 14.83 -3.66
C ILE A 91 -10.69 16.33 -3.55
N ARG A 92 -11.95 16.75 -3.38
CA ARG A 92 -12.29 18.16 -3.21
C ARG A 92 -11.85 18.71 -1.85
N LYS A 93 -11.90 17.89 -0.80
CA LYS A 93 -11.47 18.28 0.56
C LYS A 93 -9.95 18.36 0.70
N PHE A 94 -9.23 17.41 0.10
CA PHE A 94 -7.77 17.29 0.18
C PHE A 94 -7.07 17.82 -1.07
N GLY A 95 -7.82 18.34 -2.04
CA GLY A 95 -7.30 19.04 -3.20
C GLY A 95 -6.65 20.35 -2.76
N SER A 96 -5.35 20.29 -2.51
CA SER A 96 -4.55 21.47 -2.22
C SER A 96 -4.20 22.22 -3.51
N SER A 97 -4.09 23.56 -3.42
CA SER A 97 -3.57 24.38 -4.51
C SER A 97 -2.17 23.91 -4.95
N SER A 98 -1.88 23.99 -6.25
CA SER A 98 -0.60 23.56 -6.84
C SER A 98 0.60 24.23 -6.16
N LEU A 99 0.46 25.47 -5.69
CA LEU A 99 1.51 26.18 -4.97
C LEU A 99 1.79 25.59 -3.60
N VAL A 100 0.75 25.14 -2.89
CA VAL A 100 0.89 24.50 -1.57
C VAL A 100 1.59 23.13 -1.71
N GLN A 101 1.26 22.37 -2.76
CA GLN A 101 1.97 21.12 -3.05
C GLN A 101 3.43 21.39 -3.40
N PHE A 102 3.70 22.40 -4.23
CA PHE A 102 5.06 22.76 -4.60
C PHE A 102 5.90 23.19 -3.39
N THR A 103 5.37 24.04 -2.50
CA THR A 103 6.09 24.47 -1.30
C THR A 103 6.36 23.30 -0.36
N GLU A 104 5.38 22.41 -0.15
CA GLU A 104 5.54 21.26 0.75
C GLU A 104 6.55 20.24 0.19
N LEU A 105 6.50 19.97 -1.12
CA LEU A 105 7.49 19.13 -1.81
C LEU A 105 8.88 19.74 -1.77
N THR A 106 8.99 21.06 -1.99
CA THR A 106 10.27 21.78 -1.92
C THR A 106 10.84 21.71 -0.51
N LYS A 107 10.03 21.96 0.52
CA LYS A 107 10.44 21.85 1.93
C LYS A 107 10.93 20.45 2.26
N ARG A 108 10.20 19.41 1.82
CA ARG A 108 10.61 18.01 2.01
C ARG A 108 11.95 17.72 1.32
N CYS A 109 12.10 18.15 0.07
CA CYS A 109 13.33 17.96 -0.71
C CYS A 109 14.53 18.67 -0.06
N VAL A 110 14.34 19.91 0.43
CA VAL A 110 15.37 20.66 1.14
C VAL A 110 15.76 19.97 2.45
N VAL A 111 14.80 19.47 3.24
CA VAL A 111 15.09 18.73 4.47
C VAL A 111 15.84 17.43 4.17
N GLU A 112 15.50 16.72 3.09
CA GLU A 112 16.19 15.50 2.68
C GLU A 112 17.62 15.79 2.23
N MET A 113 17.80 16.80 1.38
CA MET A 113 19.10 17.20 0.85
C MET A 113 20.02 17.78 1.93
N THR A 114 19.48 18.53 2.90
CA THR A 114 20.26 19.05 4.04
C THR A 114 20.70 17.97 5.03
N ARG A 115 20.02 16.81 5.03
CA ARG A 115 20.44 15.65 5.84
C ARG A 115 21.58 14.88 5.19
N ASP A 116 21.74 14.97 3.87
CA ASP A 116 22.90 14.44 3.16
C ASP A 116 24.10 15.39 3.27
N ARG A 117 24.73 15.39 4.44
CA ARG A 117 25.90 16.21 4.72
C ARG A 117 27.10 15.87 3.82
N LEU A 118 27.21 14.63 3.36
CA LEU A 118 28.32 14.21 2.51
C LEU A 118 28.20 14.80 1.12
N TYR A 119 26.99 14.80 0.56
CA TYR A 119 26.69 15.45 -0.72
C TYR A 119 26.98 16.96 -0.69
N ILE A 120 26.53 17.67 0.35
CA ILE A 120 26.79 19.11 0.47
C ILE A 120 28.29 19.38 0.64
N PHE A 121 28.98 18.57 1.45
CA PHE A 121 30.40 18.73 1.68
C PHE A 121 31.24 18.47 0.43
N SER A 122 30.93 17.40 -0.34
CA SER A 122 31.67 17.08 -1.57
C SER A 122 31.53 18.19 -2.61
N HIS A 123 30.33 18.75 -2.78
CA HIS A 123 30.09 19.87 -3.68
C HIS A 123 30.80 21.16 -3.22
N ALA A 124 30.89 21.42 -1.91
CA ALA A 124 31.63 22.57 -1.38
C ALA A 124 33.15 22.44 -1.59
N VAL A 125 33.70 21.25 -1.41
CA VAL A 125 35.13 20.98 -1.68
C VAL A 125 35.42 21.11 -3.18
N GLN A 126 34.55 20.57 -4.04
CA GLN A 126 34.68 20.69 -5.49
C GLN A 126 34.65 22.16 -5.94
N SER A 127 33.71 22.97 -5.44
CA SER A 127 33.63 24.38 -5.82
C SER A 127 34.84 25.19 -5.33
N LEU A 128 35.33 24.91 -4.12
CA LEU A 128 36.55 25.53 -3.59
C LEU A 128 37.78 25.17 -4.42
N PHE A 129 37.91 23.90 -4.83
CA PHE A 129 39.00 23.45 -5.69
C PHE A 129 39.04 24.23 -7.01
N PHE A 130 37.89 24.32 -7.70
CA PHE A 130 37.82 25.10 -8.94
C PHE A 130 38.11 26.59 -8.71
N ALA A 131 37.61 27.18 -7.61
CA ALA A 131 37.86 28.57 -7.28
C ALA A 131 39.36 28.85 -7.05
N ILE A 132 40.07 27.95 -6.34
CA ILE A 132 41.51 28.08 -6.11
C ILE A 132 42.30 27.94 -7.42
N VAL A 133 41.99 26.93 -8.23
CA VAL A 133 42.67 26.71 -9.51
C VAL A 133 42.52 27.92 -10.43
N VAL A 134 41.29 28.42 -10.61
CA VAL A 134 41.04 29.60 -11.43
C VAL A 134 41.74 30.83 -10.83
N GLY A 135 41.67 31.03 -9.52
CA GLY A 135 42.33 32.17 -8.85
C GLY A 135 43.85 32.18 -9.03
N LEU A 136 44.50 31.00 -8.98
CA LEU A 136 45.94 30.88 -9.20
C LEU A 136 46.33 31.15 -10.65
N ILE A 137 45.57 30.63 -11.62
CA ILE A 137 45.80 30.86 -13.06
C ILE A 137 45.76 32.35 -13.38
N PHE A 138 44.76 33.09 -12.87
CA PHE A 138 44.64 34.52 -13.17
C PHE A 138 45.65 35.41 -12.42
N ARG A 139 46.18 34.96 -11.28
CA ARG A 139 47.20 35.69 -10.53
C ARG A 139 48.57 35.65 -11.22
N GLU A 140 48.87 34.61 -11.98
CA GLU A 140 50.15 34.50 -12.71
C GLU A 140 50.17 35.27 -14.04
N HIS A 141 49.00 35.74 -14.51
CA HIS A 141 48.85 36.51 -15.76
C HIS A 141 48.57 38.01 -15.56
N ALA A 142 48.62 38.51 -14.32
CA ALA A 142 48.49 39.93 -13.96
C ALA A 142 49.79 40.47 -13.35
#